data_AF-A0A2P6M6L6-F1
#
_entry.id   AF-A0A2P6M6L6-F1
#
_cell.length_a   1.000
_cell.length_b   1.000
_cell.length_c   1.000
_cell.angle_alpha   90.00
_cell.angle_beta   90.00
_cell.angle_gamma   90.00
#
_symmetry.space_group_name_H-M   'P 1'
#
loop_
_entity.id
_entity.type
_entity.pdbx_description
1 polymer ?
#
loop_
_entity_poly.entity_id
_entity_poly.type
_entity_poly.pdbx_seq_one_letter_code
_entity_poly.pdbx_strand_id
1 'polypeptide(L)'
;MRSVLMLGLLATGLANAATTPQDYAVQWPIQAEGDAAAYVLELDDSVLRHVTRADLRDLAVFNADGEPVAFAPWPPEGTDEELLEPVPWLRVPLPAPGQPESLALRLERDADGRLRGLDLRTNDSAPPSAERHDLLVDRGEEPPVVSALHVALADGAALPVNLRVRVSASDDLVDWRTLVSGQPLVALDDNGLRIERLALDTGATGARYLRLSIENEGHWPALAGLQTGRTLRTGDAREWLTLSLQGVPVDNEPGFFGYASPAPVAVERVDVELPSTNTVAAVQVTAREGAEDWWRPVAGFTAFRLGNNGDEVRHLAPHVGLHREREWRVATRPALARAPLLQLHYRPERFVMLAQGPGPYVLVAGSLRAQREDYPVQAALAASNSAPATASLGAMSEAGGQAALAPKRGEDWQRWLLWAILGIGAALVLVVSLKVLRTAPQAG
;
A
#
# COMPACT_ATOMS: atom_id res chain seq x y z
N MET A 1 -64.27 -24.50 -20.04
CA MET A 1 -62.79 -24.38 -20.14
C MET A 1 -62.46 -22.97 -20.58
N ARG A 2 -61.46 -22.35 -19.94
CA ARG A 2 -60.80 -21.07 -20.26
C ARG A 2 -61.58 -19.77 -19.97
N SER A 3 -61.30 -19.21 -18.80
CA SER A 3 -61.00 -17.78 -18.65
C SER A 3 -59.77 -17.69 -17.75
N VAL A 4 -58.62 -17.44 -18.35
CA VAL A 4 -57.34 -17.22 -17.67
C VAL A 4 -57.34 -15.77 -17.18
N LEU A 5 -57.30 -15.59 -15.86
CA LEU A 5 -57.14 -14.30 -15.21
C LEU A 5 -55.71 -13.81 -15.45
N MET A 6 -55.56 -12.70 -16.16
CA MET A 6 -54.31 -11.93 -16.22
C MET A 6 -54.11 -11.25 -14.86
N LEU A 7 -53.14 -11.73 -14.08
CA LEU A 7 -52.69 -11.04 -12.87
C LEU A 7 -51.59 -10.04 -13.28
N GLY A 8 -51.90 -8.75 -13.13
CA GLY A 8 -50.98 -7.65 -13.42
C GLY A 8 -49.77 -7.68 -12.50
N LEU A 9 -48.59 -7.61 -13.12
CA LEU A 9 -47.31 -7.45 -12.44
C LEU A 9 -47.20 -6.00 -11.97
N LEU A 10 -47.57 -5.71 -10.72
CA LEU A 10 -47.20 -4.44 -10.08
C LEU A 10 -45.69 -4.49 -9.79
N ALA A 11 -44.92 -3.74 -10.59
CA ALA A 11 -43.57 -3.36 -10.26
C ALA A 11 -43.62 -2.40 -9.06
N THR A 12 -43.44 -2.92 -7.85
CA THR A 12 -43.16 -2.09 -6.68
C THR A 12 -41.75 -1.55 -6.82
N GLY A 13 -41.63 -0.30 -7.27
CA GLY A 13 -40.41 0.47 -7.10
C GLY A 13 -40.16 0.64 -5.60
N LEU A 14 -39.10 -0.01 -5.08
CA LEU A 14 -38.56 0.31 -3.77
C LEU A 14 -38.01 1.73 -3.87
N ALA A 15 -38.76 2.71 -3.36
CA ALA A 15 -38.21 4.02 -3.08
C ALA A 15 -37.14 3.82 -2.00
N ASN A 16 -35.85 3.89 -2.38
CA ASN A 16 -34.80 4.10 -1.40
C ASN A 16 -35.11 5.43 -0.73
N ALA A 17 -35.43 5.41 0.57
CA ALA A 17 -35.58 6.61 1.36
C ALA A 17 -34.30 7.45 1.18
N ALA A 18 -34.46 8.75 0.92
CA ALA A 18 -33.34 9.67 0.81
C ALA A 18 -32.50 9.58 2.09
N THR A 19 -31.22 9.34 1.92
CA THR A 19 -30.24 9.28 3.01
C THR A 19 -30.14 10.64 3.66
N THR A 20 -30.09 10.67 4.99
CA THR A 20 -29.93 11.89 5.78
C THR A 20 -28.65 11.79 6.63
N PRO A 21 -28.12 12.91 7.16
CA PRO A 21 -27.00 12.86 8.10
C PRO A 21 -27.25 11.92 9.30
N GLN A 22 -28.50 11.77 9.73
CA GLN A 22 -28.91 10.91 10.85
C GLN A 22 -28.83 9.40 10.55
N ASP A 23 -28.59 9.01 9.31
CA ASP A 23 -28.33 7.61 8.94
C ASP A 23 -26.88 7.17 9.17
N TYR A 24 -26.02 8.09 9.63
CA TYR A 24 -24.60 7.90 9.90
C TYR A 24 -24.31 8.13 11.40
N ALA A 25 -23.25 7.52 11.92
CA ALA A 25 -22.98 7.52 13.36
C ALA A 25 -22.47 8.87 13.85
N VAL A 26 -21.56 9.48 13.09
CA VAL A 26 -20.82 10.69 13.47
C VAL A 26 -20.73 11.67 12.30
N GLN A 27 -20.47 12.93 12.63
CA GLN A 27 -20.34 14.01 11.65
C GLN A 27 -19.26 15.01 12.04
N TRP A 28 -18.75 15.72 11.03
CA TRP A 28 -17.79 16.82 11.15
C TRP A 28 -18.26 18.00 10.29
N PRO A 29 -18.34 19.23 10.82
CA PRO A 29 -18.59 20.39 10.00
C PRO A 29 -17.38 20.64 9.08
N ILE A 30 -17.65 20.88 7.80
CA ILE A 30 -16.60 21.20 6.82
C ILE A 30 -16.34 22.69 6.87
N GLN A 31 -15.09 23.05 7.15
CA GLN A 31 -14.60 24.41 7.20
C GLN A 31 -13.94 24.72 5.85
N ALA A 32 -14.68 25.47 5.03
CA ALA A 32 -14.24 25.91 3.72
C ALA A 32 -14.08 27.44 3.73
N GLU A 33 -12.94 27.94 3.23
CA GLU A 33 -12.72 29.37 3.03
C GLU A 33 -13.05 29.76 1.58
N GLY A 34 -13.73 30.90 1.42
CA GLY A 34 -14.09 31.43 0.11
C GLY A 34 -15.32 30.76 -0.52
N ASP A 35 -15.50 31.00 -1.82
CA ASP A 35 -16.62 30.48 -2.63
C ASP A 35 -16.06 29.71 -3.84
N ALA A 36 -15.47 28.55 -3.56
CA ALA A 36 -14.94 27.65 -4.58
C ALA A 36 -16.00 26.63 -5.04
N ALA A 37 -15.97 26.28 -6.32
CA ALA A 37 -16.89 25.29 -6.89
C ALA A 37 -16.65 23.85 -6.37
N ALA A 38 -15.46 23.58 -5.85
CA ALA A 38 -15.09 22.29 -5.29
C ALA A 38 -14.07 22.44 -4.17
N TYR A 39 -14.13 21.51 -3.21
CA TYR A 39 -13.22 21.48 -2.06
C TYR A 39 -12.62 20.09 -1.87
N VAL A 40 -11.31 20.03 -1.63
CA VAL A 40 -10.57 18.81 -1.29
C VAL A 40 -10.43 18.71 0.22
N LEU A 41 -10.75 17.53 0.73
CA LEU A 41 -10.65 17.12 2.12
C LEU A 41 -9.63 16.00 2.23
N GLU A 42 -8.70 16.12 3.17
CA GLU A 42 -7.85 15.00 3.58
C GLU A 42 -8.54 14.24 4.71
N LEU A 43 -8.62 12.92 4.57
CA LEU A 43 -9.21 12.04 5.57
C LEU A 43 -8.09 11.47 6.43
N ASP A 44 -8.01 11.95 7.66
CA ASP A 44 -7.09 11.43 8.66
C ASP A 44 -7.63 10.16 9.34
N ASP A 45 -6.81 9.62 10.25
CA ASP A 45 -7.18 8.45 11.02
C ASP A 45 -8.36 8.70 11.97
N SER A 46 -8.60 9.93 12.39
CA SER A 46 -9.74 10.28 13.25
C SER A 46 -11.07 10.06 12.53
N VAL A 47 -11.13 10.34 11.22
CA VAL A 47 -12.32 10.03 10.40
C VAL A 47 -12.38 8.55 10.06
N LEU A 48 -11.28 7.98 9.58
CA LEU A 48 -11.26 6.61 9.04
C LEU A 48 -11.59 5.54 10.10
N ARG A 49 -11.32 5.79 11.39
CA ARG A 49 -11.73 4.91 12.49
C ARG A 49 -13.25 4.76 12.67
N HIS A 50 -14.04 5.71 12.18
CA HIS A 50 -15.51 5.65 12.27
C HIS A 50 -16.16 5.03 11.03
N VAL A 51 -15.39 4.81 9.98
CA VAL A 51 -15.84 4.11 8.79
C VAL A 51 -16.01 2.62 9.14
N THR A 52 -17.06 2.01 8.60
CA THR A 52 -17.39 0.59 8.82
C THR A 52 -17.06 -0.28 7.63
N ARG A 53 -16.93 0.29 6.42
CA ARG A 53 -16.70 -0.45 5.17
C ARG A 53 -15.31 -0.15 4.60
N ALA A 54 -14.62 -1.15 4.07
CA ALA A 54 -13.31 -0.95 3.44
C ALA A 54 -13.38 -0.16 2.12
N ASP A 55 -14.56 -0.08 1.48
CA ASP A 55 -14.77 0.70 0.25
C ASP A 55 -15.06 2.19 0.51
N LEU A 56 -15.06 2.62 1.77
CA LEU A 56 -15.33 4.00 2.22
C LEU A 56 -16.69 4.56 1.74
N ARG A 57 -17.63 3.71 1.31
CA ARG A 57 -18.94 4.18 0.82
C ARG A 57 -19.89 4.61 1.92
N ASP A 58 -19.58 4.30 3.18
CA ASP A 58 -20.28 4.87 4.33
C ASP A 58 -19.69 6.21 4.79
N LEU A 59 -19.02 6.93 3.88
CA LEU A 59 -18.74 8.36 3.96
C LEU A 59 -19.60 9.14 2.97
N ALA A 60 -20.20 10.24 3.41
CA ALA A 60 -20.98 11.14 2.57
C ALA A 60 -20.84 12.60 3.04
N VAL A 61 -21.19 13.53 2.16
CA VAL A 61 -21.28 14.95 2.48
C VAL A 61 -22.71 15.43 2.27
N PHE A 62 -23.19 16.27 3.17
CA PHE A 62 -24.52 16.89 3.08
C PHE A 62 -24.41 18.41 3.14
N ASN A 63 -25.31 19.10 2.45
CA ASN A 63 -25.46 20.57 2.52
C ASN A 63 -26.39 20.98 3.69
N ALA A 64 -26.62 22.28 3.87
CA ALA A 64 -27.44 22.80 4.96
C ALA A 64 -28.92 22.37 4.89
N ASP A 65 -29.41 22.06 3.68
CA ASP A 65 -30.77 21.56 3.45
C ASP A 65 -30.88 20.04 3.72
N GLY A 66 -29.77 19.38 4.08
CA GLY A 66 -29.71 17.94 4.32
C GLY A 66 -29.68 17.11 3.04
N GLU A 67 -29.38 17.72 1.90
CA GLU A 67 -29.26 17.04 0.61
C GLU A 67 -27.84 16.49 0.41
N PRO A 68 -27.69 15.29 -0.18
CA PRO A 68 -26.38 14.72 -0.43
C PRO A 68 -25.63 15.51 -1.50
N VAL A 69 -24.36 15.75 -1.24
CA VAL A 69 -23.44 16.49 -2.10
C VAL A 69 -22.53 15.51 -2.83
N ALA A 70 -22.23 15.80 -4.11
CA ALA A 70 -21.31 15.00 -4.90
C ALA A 70 -19.92 14.98 -4.25
N PHE A 71 -19.54 13.80 -3.78
CA PHE A 71 -18.31 13.56 -3.02
C PHE A 71 -17.66 12.27 -3.54
N ALA A 72 -16.35 12.27 -3.79
CA ALA A 72 -15.64 11.10 -4.34
C ALA A 72 -14.15 11.12 -4.00
N PRO A 73 -13.44 9.99 -4.10
CA PRO A 73 -11.98 9.95 -3.95
C PRO A 73 -11.28 10.91 -4.93
N TRP A 74 -10.29 11.62 -4.43
CA TRP A 74 -9.38 12.47 -5.19
C TRP A 74 -8.04 11.74 -5.32
N PRO A 75 -7.83 10.94 -6.39
CA PRO A 75 -6.60 10.21 -6.57
C PRO A 75 -5.42 11.19 -6.71
N PRO A 76 -4.20 10.77 -6.34
CA PRO A 76 -3.04 11.61 -6.57
C PRO A 76 -2.86 11.89 -8.07
N GLU A 77 -2.27 13.04 -8.40
CA GLU A 77 -1.98 13.42 -9.79
C GLU A 77 -0.91 12.54 -10.46
N GLY A 78 -0.26 11.67 -9.68
CA GLY A 78 0.68 10.68 -10.16
C GLY A 78 1.00 9.63 -9.10
N THR A 79 1.73 8.58 -9.50
CA THR A 79 2.26 7.56 -8.60
C THR A 79 3.77 7.69 -8.53
N ASP A 80 4.35 7.56 -7.33
CA ASP A 80 5.80 7.43 -7.20
C ASP A 80 6.24 6.10 -7.82
N GLU A 81 6.84 6.18 -9.00
CA GLU A 81 7.43 5.04 -9.68
C GLU A 81 8.95 5.09 -9.52
N GLU A 82 9.55 3.96 -9.14
CA GLU A 82 11.00 3.83 -9.22
C GLU A 82 11.37 3.45 -10.65
N LEU A 83 11.98 4.38 -11.37
CA LEU A 83 12.54 4.11 -12.68
C LEU A 83 13.98 3.59 -12.50
N LEU A 84 14.20 2.35 -12.96
CA LEU A 84 15.52 1.71 -12.99
C LEU A 84 16.14 1.84 -14.37
N GLU A 85 17.30 2.49 -14.44
CA GLU A 85 18.03 2.69 -15.70
C GLU A 85 19.41 2.01 -15.62
N PRO A 86 19.78 1.14 -16.58
CA PRO A 86 21.10 0.52 -16.59
C PRO A 86 22.19 1.57 -16.78
N VAL A 87 23.29 1.43 -16.05
CA VAL A 87 24.40 2.39 -16.06
C VAL A 87 25.71 1.68 -16.38
N PRO A 88 26.58 2.25 -17.25
CA PRO A 88 27.88 1.66 -17.51
C PRO A 88 28.78 1.78 -16.28
N TRP A 89 29.60 0.76 -16.10
CA TRP A 89 30.52 0.69 -14.98
C TRP A 89 31.83 0.01 -15.39
N LEU A 90 32.88 0.35 -14.65
CA LEU A 90 34.24 -0.13 -14.86
C LEU A 90 34.80 -0.65 -13.54
N ARG A 91 35.71 -1.62 -13.61
CA ARG A 91 36.50 -2.06 -12.46
C ARG A 91 37.72 -1.16 -12.34
N VAL A 92 37.97 -0.66 -11.14
CA VAL A 92 39.17 0.12 -10.81
C VAL A 92 40.04 -0.74 -9.89
N PRO A 93 41.08 -1.42 -10.41
CA PRO A 93 41.99 -2.24 -9.63
C PRO A 93 42.63 -1.46 -8.50
N LEU A 94 42.67 -2.09 -7.34
CA LEU A 94 43.30 -1.54 -6.14
C LEU A 94 44.70 -2.12 -5.96
N PRO A 95 45.65 -1.36 -5.40
CA PRO A 95 46.96 -1.87 -5.05
C PRO A 95 46.86 -2.91 -3.92
N ALA A 96 47.96 -3.63 -3.67
CA ALA A 96 48.03 -4.55 -2.54
C ALA A 96 47.97 -3.78 -1.20
N PRO A 97 47.53 -4.41 -0.08
CA PRO A 97 47.39 -3.75 1.21
C PRO A 97 48.73 -3.16 1.65
N GLY A 98 48.71 -1.92 2.13
CA GLY A 98 49.91 -1.21 2.59
C GLY A 98 50.72 -0.52 1.49
N GLN A 99 50.32 -0.61 0.22
CA GLN A 99 50.89 0.22 -0.85
C GLN A 99 50.06 1.50 -1.02
N PRO A 100 50.71 2.66 -1.24
CA PRO A 100 50.00 3.90 -1.52
C PRO A 100 49.23 3.78 -2.85
N GLU A 101 48.01 4.33 -2.90
CA GLU A 101 47.26 4.50 -4.15
C GLU A 101 47.99 5.53 -5.04
N SER A 102 48.98 5.10 -5.83
CA SER A 102 49.52 5.89 -6.92
C SER A 102 48.85 5.45 -8.23
N LEU A 103 47.57 5.74 -8.36
CA LEU A 103 46.81 5.38 -9.55
C LEU A 103 46.89 6.52 -10.58
N ALA A 104 47.84 6.41 -11.52
CA ALA A 104 47.83 7.24 -12.72
C ALA A 104 46.75 6.68 -13.66
N LEU A 105 45.51 7.08 -13.38
CA LEU A 105 44.31 6.73 -14.13
C LEU A 105 44.34 7.43 -15.50
N ARG A 106 44.87 6.79 -16.55
CA ARG A 106 44.64 7.23 -17.93
C ARG A 106 43.34 6.59 -18.40
N LEU A 107 42.22 7.25 -18.07
CA LEU A 107 40.93 6.91 -18.65
C LEU A 107 40.89 7.49 -20.05
N GLU A 108 40.77 6.64 -21.07
CA GLU A 108 40.45 7.15 -22.40
C GLU A 108 38.97 7.50 -22.42
N ARG A 109 38.63 8.62 -23.06
CA ARG A 109 37.24 9.00 -23.31
C ARG A 109 36.95 8.76 -24.77
N ASP A 110 35.79 8.21 -25.10
CA ASP A 110 35.34 8.19 -26.48
C ASP A 110 34.87 9.59 -26.94
N ALA A 111 34.45 9.68 -28.20
CA ALA A 111 33.99 10.93 -28.81
C ALA A 111 32.78 11.55 -28.08
N ASP A 112 32.05 10.74 -27.30
CA ASP A 112 30.88 11.15 -26.51
C ASP A 112 31.26 11.44 -25.04
N GLY A 113 32.56 11.48 -24.72
CA GLY A 113 33.06 11.79 -23.38
C GLY A 113 32.88 10.68 -22.35
N ARG A 114 32.45 9.47 -22.76
CA ARG A 114 32.25 8.32 -21.86
C ARG A 114 33.57 7.59 -21.62
N LEU A 115 33.71 7.00 -20.43
CA LEU A 115 34.92 6.26 -20.07
C LEU A 115 35.09 4.99 -20.92
N ARG A 116 36.22 4.85 -21.61
CA ARG A 116 36.64 3.66 -22.35
C ARG A 116 38.04 3.23 -21.91
N GLY A 117 38.16 2.01 -21.41
CA GLY A 117 39.45 1.43 -21.05
C GLY A 117 40.09 2.08 -19.82
N LEU A 118 40.90 1.29 -19.13
CA LEU A 118 41.64 1.70 -17.96
C LEU A 118 43.08 1.26 -18.17
N ASP A 119 43.97 2.19 -18.52
CA ASP A 119 45.40 1.90 -18.64
C ASP A 119 46.10 2.26 -17.33
N LEU A 120 46.56 1.24 -16.62
CA LEU A 120 47.18 1.37 -15.30
C LEU A 120 48.69 1.37 -15.45
N ARG A 121 49.32 2.53 -15.23
CA ARG A 121 50.77 2.60 -15.06
C ARG A 121 51.09 2.63 -13.58
N THR A 122 51.45 1.47 -13.03
CA THR A 122 52.13 1.40 -11.74
C THR A 122 53.61 1.72 -11.95
N ASN A 123 54.23 2.48 -11.03
CA ASN A 123 55.68 2.68 -11.02
C ASN A 123 56.46 1.40 -10.68
N ASP A 124 55.74 0.33 -10.33
CA ASP A 124 56.27 -0.97 -9.95
C ASP A 124 55.83 -2.06 -10.94
N SER A 125 56.71 -3.03 -11.19
CA SER A 125 56.56 -4.03 -12.29
C SER A 125 55.57 -5.16 -11.99
N ALA A 126 54.90 -5.12 -10.83
CA ALA A 126 53.91 -6.11 -10.43
C ALA A 126 52.49 -5.63 -10.81
N PRO A 127 51.74 -6.36 -11.64
CA PRO A 127 50.37 -6.00 -11.97
C PRO A 127 49.47 -6.04 -10.72
N PRO A 128 48.50 -5.12 -10.57
CA PRO A 128 47.57 -5.14 -9.45
C PRO A 128 46.74 -6.44 -9.44
N SER A 129 46.37 -6.92 -8.26
CA SER A 129 45.53 -8.11 -8.13
C SER A 129 44.16 -7.86 -8.74
N ALA A 130 43.81 -8.53 -9.83
CA ALA A 130 42.52 -8.38 -10.52
C ALA A 130 41.30 -8.65 -9.59
N GLU A 131 41.51 -9.36 -8.49
CA GLU A 131 40.48 -9.71 -7.52
C GLU A 131 40.04 -8.53 -6.64
N ARG A 132 40.93 -7.56 -6.34
CA ARG A 132 40.58 -6.35 -5.57
C ARG A 132 40.41 -5.16 -6.48
N HIS A 133 39.18 -4.68 -6.58
CA HIS A 133 38.84 -3.52 -7.36
C HIS A 133 37.64 -2.80 -6.74
N ASP A 134 37.55 -1.51 -6.99
CA ASP A 134 36.31 -0.75 -6.81
C ASP A 134 35.49 -0.78 -8.11
N LEU A 135 34.22 -0.41 -8.00
CA LEU A 135 33.38 -0.19 -9.18
C LEU A 135 33.20 1.31 -9.39
N LEU A 136 33.51 1.77 -10.60
CA LEU A 136 33.30 3.14 -11.04
C LEU A 136 32.13 3.18 -12.00
N VAL A 137 31.13 4.00 -11.69
CA VAL A 137 29.93 4.21 -12.49
C VAL A 137 30.02 5.57 -13.18
N ASP A 138 29.85 5.60 -14.50
CA ASP A 138 29.74 6.85 -15.29
C ASP A 138 28.28 7.06 -15.71
N ARG A 139 27.66 8.10 -15.15
CA ARG A 139 26.24 8.39 -15.37
C ARG A 139 25.99 9.30 -16.56
N GLY A 140 27.05 9.79 -17.23
CA GLY A 140 26.98 10.74 -18.33
C GLY A 140 27.14 12.20 -17.88
N GLU A 141 27.20 13.15 -18.84
CA GLU A 141 27.51 14.56 -18.55
C GLU A 141 26.50 15.27 -17.64
N GLU A 142 25.20 15.07 -17.88
CA GLU A 142 24.13 15.72 -17.13
C GLU A 142 23.12 14.67 -16.67
N PRO A 143 23.50 13.84 -15.67
CA PRO A 143 22.64 12.74 -15.25
C PRO A 143 21.47 13.26 -14.41
N PRO A 144 20.29 12.59 -14.47
CA PRO A 144 19.16 12.92 -13.62
C PRO A 144 19.52 12.73 -12.13
N VAL A 145 18.78 13.32 -11.20
CA VAL A 145 18.98 13.02 -9.76
C VAL A 145 18.49 11.59 -9.48
N VAL A 146 19.32 10.79 -8.83
CA VAL A 146 19.00 9.41 -8.39
C VAL A 146 19.13 9.29 -6.89
N SER A 147 18.52 8.25 -6.32
CA SER A 147 18.53 7.98 -4.88
C SER A 147 18.96 6.56 -4.54
N ALA A 148 19.11 5.67 -5.53
CA ALA A 148 19.53 4.30 -5.30
C ALA A 148 20.44 3.78 -6.42
N LEU A 149 21.22 2.76 -6.09
CA LEU A 149 21.92 1.90 -7.04
C LEU A 149 21.54 0.44 -6.77
N HIS A 150 20.98 -0.21 -7.78
CA HIS A 150 20.61 -1.62 -7.76
C HIS A 150 21.71 -2.45 -8.41
N VAL A 151 22.05 -3.56 -7.77
CA VAL A 151 23.12 -4.47 -8.17
C VAL A 151 22.49 -5.76 -8.69
N ALA A 152 22.68 -6.05 -9.97
CA ALA A 152 22.29 -7.34 -10.53
C ALA A 152 23.47 -8.30 -10.44
N LEU A 153 23.31 -9.39 -9.69
CA LEU A 153 24.29 -10.48 -9.67
C LEU A 153 24.20 -11.29 -10.98
N ALA A 154 25.34 -11.80 -11.45
CA ALA A 154 25.37 -12.71 -12.59
C ALA A 154 24.85 -14.10 -12.19
N ASP A 155 24.35 -14.86 -13.17
CA ASP A 155 24.00 -16.26 -12.98
C ASP A 155 25.23 -17.05 -12.50
N GLY A 156 25.08 -17.76 -11.39
CA GLY A 156 26.18 -18.51 -10.76
C GLY A 156 27.19 -17.66 -10.00
N ALA A 157 26.88 -16.41 -9.66
CA ALA A 157 27.68 -15.61 -8.74
C ALA A 157 27.93 -16.38 -7.44
N ALA A 158 29.17 -16.32 -6.93
CA ALA A 158 29.53 -16.99 -5.69
C ALA A 158 28.76 -16.39 -4.50
N LEU A 159 28.08 -17.26 -3.74
CA LEU A 159 27.38 -16.92 -2.50
C LEU A 159 28.10 -17.57 -1.31
N PRO A 160 28.03 -16.99 -0.09
CA PRO A 160 27.30 -15.76 0.25
C PRO A 160 28.02 -14.48 -0.16
N VAL A 161 27.23 -13.46 -0.51
CA VAL A 161 27.66 -12.06 -0.60
C VAL A 161 27.32 -11.39 0.73
N ASN A 162 28.33 -10.83 1.39
CA ASN A 162 28.17 -10.04 2.61
C ASN A 162 29.20 -8.90 2.61
N LEU A 163 28.86 -7.81 1.95
CA LEU A 163 29.75 -6.67 1.76
C LEU A 163 29.22 -5.44 2.50
N ARG A 164 30.14 -4.65 3.03
CA ARG A 164 29.92 -3.27 3.48
C ARG A 164 30.46 -2.36 2.40
N VAL A 165 29.56 -1.59 1.79
CA VAL A 165 29.87 -0.76 0.63
C VAL A 165 29.78 0.71 1.02
N ARG A 166 30.84 1.45 0.71
CA ARG A 166 30.81 2.91 0.67
C ARG A 166 30.49 3.35 -0.75
N VAL A 167 29.61 4.35 -0.86
CA VAL A 167 29.34 5.03 -2.13
C VAL A 167 29.88 6.45 -2.03
N SER A 168 30.78 6.79 -2.93
CA SER A 168 31.33 8.14 -3.07
C SER A 168 30.93 8.73 -4.40
N ALA A 169 30.85 10.06 -4.47
CA ALA A 169 30.49 10.82 -5.67
C ALA A 169 31.58 11.79 -6.07
N SER A 170 31.70 12.03 -7.37
CA SER A 170 32.59 13.04 -7.96
C SER A 170 31.99 13.52 -9.29
N ASP A 171 32.32 14.75 -9.67
CA ASP A 171 31.97 15.30 -10.99
C ASP A 171 33.17 15.32 -11.96
N ASP A 172 34.39 15.16 -11.43
CA ASP A 172 35.65 15.32 -12.18
C ASP A 172 36.62 14.14 -12.06
N LEU A 173 36.26 13.10 -11.29
CA LEU A 173 37.09 11.93 -10.92
C LEU A 173 38.28 12.23 -9.99
N VAL A 174 38.44 13.49 -9.56
CA VAL A 174 39.54 13.95 -8.72
C VAL A 174 39.02 14.21 -7.31
N ASP A 175 37.99 15.03 -7.19
CA ASP A 175 37.41 15.41 -5.92
C ASP A 175 36.26 14.47 -5.56
N TRP A 176 36.50 13.60 -4.57
CA TRP A 176 35.55 12.59 -4.12
C TRP A 176 34.93 12.96 -2.78
N ARG A 177 33.60 12.93 -2.71
CA ARG A 177 32.84 13.06 -1.46
C ARG A 177 32.11 11.76 -1.13
N THR A 178 32.20 11.31 0.12
CA THR A 178 31.40 10.18 0.59
C THR A 178 29.94 10.59 0.64
N LEU A 179 29.06 9.84 -0.03
CA LEU A 179 27.61 10.00 0.11
C LEU A 179 27.12 9.22 1.33
N VAL A 180 27.55 7.97 1.43
CA VAL A 180 27.10 6.96 2.38
C VAL A 180 28.21 5.94 2.61
N SER A 181 28.29 5.39 3.82
CA SER A 181 29.28 4.39 4.21
C SER A 181 28.59 3.21 4.88
N GLY A 182 29.24 2.05 4.90
CA GLY A 182 28.82 0.87 5.66
C GLY A 182 27.56 0.19 5.12
N GLN A 183 27.14 0.51 3.90
CA GLN A 183 25.87 -0.02 3.40
C GLN A 183 25.95 -1.51 3.11
N PRO A 184 24.98 -2.29 3.62
CA PRO A 184 24.99 -3.72 3.45
C PRO A 184 24.53 -4.12 2.05
N LEU A 185 25.38 -4.86 1.34
CA LEU A 185 25.03 -5.62 0.15
C LEU A 185 25.07 -7.10 0.51
N VAL A 186 23.91 -7.74 0.54
CA VAL A 186 23.77 -9.11 1.05
C VAL A 186 23.04 -9.98 0.03
N ALA A 187 23.59 -11.14 -0.26
CA ALA A 187 22.90 -12.21 -0.96
C ALA A 187 23.32 -13.56 -0.37
N LEU A 188 22.34 -14.36 0.04
CA LEU A 188 22.54 -15.71 0.54
C LEU A 188 21.43 -16.58 -0.01
N ASP A 189 21.80 -17.77 -0.45
CA ASP A 189 20.87 -18.86 -0.72
C ASP A 189 21.38 -20.06 0.08
N ASP A 190 20.56 -20.52 1.03
CA ASP A 190 20.84 -21.74 1.79
C ASP A 190 19.54 -22.53 1.98
N ASN A 191 19.52 -23.78 1.51
CA ASN A 191 18.41 -24.72 1.68
C ASN A 191 17.01 -24.17 1.29
N GLY A 192 16.94 -23.32 0.25
CA GLY A 192 15.70 -22.71 -0.23
C GLY A 192 15.28 -21.43 0.51
N LEU A 193 16.07 -20.97 1.49
CA LEU A 193 15.93 -19.66 2.10
C LEU A 193 16.83 -18.67 1.35
N ARG A 194 16.20 -17.82 0.55
CA ARG A 194 16.88 -16.76 -0.20
C ARG A 194 16.78 -15.43 0.56
N ILE A 195 17.92 -14.86 0.91
CA ILE A 195 18.06 -13.53 1.53
C ILE A 195 18.76 -12.63 0.53
N GLU A 196 18.11 -11.54 0.13
CA GLU A 196 18.71 -10.57 -0.78
C GLU A 196 18.42 -9.13 -0.34
N ARG A 197 19.49 -8.34 -0.34
CA ARG A 197 19.50 -6.88 -0.31
C ARG A 197 20.55 -6.42 -1.28
N LEU A 198 20.13 -6.23 -2.52
CA LEU A 198 20.97 -5.89 -3.66
C LEU A 198 20.75 -4.44 -4.12
N ALA A 199 20.45 -3.55 -3.18
CA ALA A 199 20.26 -2.12 -3.44
C ALA A 199 21.02 -1.29 -2.39
N LEU A 200 21.65 -0.21 -2.86
CA LEU A 200 22.42 0.74 -2.08
C LEU A 200 21.75 2.11 -2.19
N ASP A 201 21.39 2.72 -1.06
CA ASP A 201 20.81 4.07 -1.02
C ASP A 201 21.90 5.11 -1.24
N THR A 202 21.82 5.97 -2.25
CA THR A 202 22.86 6.96 -2.51
C THR A 202 22.60 8.30 -1.81
N GLY A 203 21.43 8.47 -1.20
CA GLY A 203 20.80 9.77 -1.04
C GLY A 203 20.55 10.44 -2.40
N ALA A 204 19.86 11.58 -2.41
CA ALA A 204 19.63 12.34 -3.63
C ALA A 204 20.97 12.88 -4.19
N THR A 205 21.36 12.43 -5.38
CA THR A 205 22.61 12.89 -6.03
C THR A 205 22.47 13.05 -7.54
N GLY A 206 22.93 14.20 -8.04
CA GLY A 206 23.12 14.50 -9.46
C GLY A 206 24.56 14.32 -9.94
N ALA A 207 25.45 13.77 -9.11
CA ALA A 207 26.86 13.66 -9.47
C ALA A 207 27.09 12.72 -10.66
N ARG A 208 28.04 13.06 -11.53
CA ARG A 208 28.35 12.27 -12.74
C ARG A 208 28.94 10.90 -12.43
N TYR A 209 29.89 10.83 -11.50
CA TYR A 209 30.60 9.60 -11.19
C TYR A 209 30.24 9.10 -9.81
N LEU A 210 30.00 7.79 -9.69
CA LEU A 210 29.89 7.11 -8.40
C LEU A 210 30.99 6.06 -8.29
N ARG A 211 31.64 5.97 -7.12
CA ARG A 211 32.63 4.94 -6.79
C ARG A 211 32.10 4.10 -5.65
N LEU A 212 32.01 2.79 -5.88
CA LEU A 212 31.61 1.79 -4.90
C LEU A 212 32.87 1.07 -4.41
N SER A 213 33.13 1.18 -3.12
CA SER A 213 34.28 0.53 -2.48
C SER A 213 33.84 -0.38 -1.36
N ILE A 214 34.44 -1.57 -1.29
CA ILE A 214 34.22 -2.54 -0.21
C ILE A 214 35.03 -2.08 1.01
N GLU A 215 34.38 -1.96 2.16
CA GLU A 215 34.98 -1.50 3.43
C GLU A 215 35.35 -2.64 4.38
N ASN A 216 34.75 -3.82 4.20
CA ASN A 216 35.07 -5.03 4.95
C ASN A 216 35.94 -6.00 4.12
N GLU A 217 36.33 -7.12 4.70
CA GLU A 217 37.01 -8.19 3.95
C GLU A 217 36.05 -8.82 2.92
N GLY A 218 36.50 -8.92 1.67
CA GLY A 218 35.72 -9.53 0.59
C GLY A 218 36.12 -9.05 -0.79
N HIS A 219 35.44 -9.59 -1.79
CA HIS A 219 35.60 -9.22 -3.20
C HIS A 219 34.20 -9.07 -3.82
N TRP A 220 34.09 -8.23 -4.85
CA TRP A 220 32.82 -8.11 -5.59
C TRP A 220 32.45 -9.45 -6.22
N PRO A 221 31.18 -9.90 -6.09
CA PRO A 221 30.70 -11.06 -6.83
C PRO A 221 30.70 -10.79 -8.34
N ALA A 222 30.46 -11.84 -9.13
CA ALA A 222 30.17 -11.66 -10.55
C ALA A 222 28.86 -10.83 -10.69
N LEU A 223 28.95 -9.70 -11.38
CA LEU A 223 27.82 -8.78 -11.60
C LEU A 223 27.33 -8.90 -13.04
N ALA A 224 26.01 -9.00 -13.21
CA ALA A 224 25.34 -8.85 -14.49
C ALA A 224 25.21 -7.37 -14.89
N GLY A 225 25.06 -6.48 -13.91
CA GLY A 225 24.90 -5.06 -14.18
C GLY A 225 24.68 -4.20 -12.95
N LEU A 226 24.71 -2.89 -13.17
CA LEU A 226 24.29 -1.88 -12.20
C LEU A 226 23.17 -1.06 -12.83
N GLN A 227 22.20 -0.66 -12.00
CA GLN A 227 21.10 0.21 -12.42
C GLN A 227 20.96 1.36 -11.43
N THR A 228 20.79 2.58 -11.91
CA THR A 228 20.42 3.70 -11.04
C THR A 228 18.92 3.73 -10.86
N GLY A 229 18.45 3.90 -9.62
CA GLY A 229 17.06 4.10 -9.28
C GLY A 229 16.76 5.58 -9.03
N ARG A 230 15.78 6.12 -9.76
CA ARG A 230 15.21 7.44 -9.47
C ARG A 230 13.72 7.31 -9.20
N THR A 231 13.24 8.00 -8.16
CA THR A 231 11.80 8.14 -7.93
C THR A 231 11.25 9.21 -8.88
N LEU A 232 10.46 8.78 -9.86
CA LEU A 232 9.64 9.68 -10.66
C LEU A 232 8.46 10.13 -9.78
N ARG A 233 8.65 11.24 -9.08
CA ARG A 233 7.53 11.91 -8.40
C ARG A 233 6.66 12.56 -9.45
N THR A 234 5.59 11.87 -9.84
CA THR A 234 4.63 12.39 -10.82
C THR A 234 3.55 13.28 -10.18
N GLY A 235 3.72 13.67 -8.91
CA GLY A 235 2.90 14.70 -8.27
C GLY A 235 2.33 14.34 -6.89
N ASP A 236 2.53 13.10 -6.41
CA ASP A 236 2.03 12.72 -5.08
C ASP A 236 2.95 13.20 -3.95
N ALA A 237 2.70 14.42 -3.48
CA ALA A 237 3.46 15.03 -2.38
C ALA A 237 3.01 14.56 -0.98
N ARG A 238 2.05 13.63 -0.87
CA ARG A 238 1.53 13.16 0.42
C ARG A 238 2.61 12.43 1.21
N GLU A 239 2.69 12.74 2.50
CA GLU A 239 3.63 12.12 3.41
C GLU A 239 3.27 10.65 3.67
N TRP A 240 4.31 9.82 3.84
CA TRP A 240 4.14 8.45 4.28
C TRP A 240 3.86 8.41 5.77
N LEU A 241 2.75 7.76 6.13
CA LEU A 241 2.42 7.41 7.50
C LEU A 241 2.67 5.92 7.74
N THR A 242 2.97 5.57 8.98
CA THR A 242 3.20 4.18 9.39
C THR A 242 2.27 3.82 10.55
N LEU A 243 1.47 2.78 10.34
CA LEU A 243 0.65 2.17 11.38
C LEU A 243 1.33 0.89 11.87
N SER A 244 1.79 0.90 13.12
CA SER A 244 2.44 -0.25 13.76
C SER A 244 1.42 -1.07 14.53
N LEU A 245 1.24 -2.34 14.14
CA LEU A 245 0.28 -3.26 14.71
C LEU A 245 0.98 -4.35 15.55
N GLN A 246 0.44 -4.58 16.74
CA GLN A 246 0.85 -5.66 17.63
C GLN A 246 0.13 -6.95 17.24
N GLY A 247 0.89 -8.03 17.12
CA GLY A 247 0.36 -9.34 16.73
C GLY A 247 -0.05 -10.19 17.91
N VAL A 248 -1.12 -10.97 17.73
CA VAL A 248 -1.58 -11.99 18.67
C VAL A 248 -1.37 -13.37 18.03
N PRO A 249 -0.71 -14.34 18.68
CA PRO A 249 -0.59 -15.70 18.17
C PRO A 249 -1.97 -16.32 17.89
N VAL A 250 -2.08 -17.08 16.80
CA VAL A 250 -3.30 -17.82 16.48
C VAL A 250 -3.25 -19.18 17.19
N ASP A 251 -4.31 -19.51 17.93
CA ASP A 251 -4.41 -20.75 18.69
C ASP A 251 -4.24 -21.98 17.80
N ASN A 252 -3.41 -22.93 18.24
CA ASN A 252 -3.11 -24.18 17.53
C ASN A 252 -2.48 -24.03 16.13
N GLU A 253 -2.04 -22.83 15.74
CA GLU A 253 -1.36 -22.56 14.47
C GLU A 253 0.02 -21.89 14.72
N PRO A 254 1.08 -22.67 15.03
CA PRO A 254 2.41 -22.12 15.28
C PRO A 254 2.95 -21.30 14.10
N GLY A 255 3.45 -20.09 14.39
CA GLY A 255 3.99 -19.18 13.38
C GLY A 255 2.93 -18.33 12.67
N PHE A 256 1.65 -18.47 13.03
CA PHE A 256 0.57 -17.59 12.57
C PHE A 256 0.24 -16.56 13.64
N PHE A 257 0.13 -15.31 13.21
CA PHE A 257 -0.19 -14.17 14.07
C PHE A 257 -1.30 -13.34 13.42
N GLY A 258 -2.31 -12.98 14.19
CA GLY A 258 -3.40 -12.08 13.78
C GLY A 258 -3.17 -10.65 14.23
N TYR A 259 -3.61 -9.68 13.43
CA TYR A 259 -3.51 -8.25 13.69
C TYR A 259 -4.81 -7.56 13.27
N ALA A 260 -5.14 -6.47 13.96
CA ALA A 260 -6.30 -5.65 13.66
C ALA A 260 -5.88 -4.20 13.44
N SER A 261 -6.18 -3.66 12.27
CA SER A 261 -6.08 -2.23 11.99
C SER A 261 -7.30 -1.51 12.56
N PRO A 262 -7.14 -0.35 13.23
CA PRO A 262 -8.26 0.43 13.77
C PRO A 262 -9.09 1.11 12.67
N ALA A 263 -8.59 1.18 11.43
CA ALA A 263 -9.22 1.90 10.32
C ALA A 263 -8.88 1.26 8.96
N PRO A 264 -9.72 1.45 7.92
CA PRO A 264 -9.50 0.93 6.57
C PRO A 264 -8.56 1.86 5.78
N VAL A 265 -7.32 2.01 6.22
CA VAL A 265 -6.35 2.89 5.58
C VAL A 265 -5.88 2.30 4.24
N ALA A 266 -5.58 3.17 3.27
CA ALA A 266 -5.02 2.80 1.96
C ALA A 266 -3.57 2.30 2.04
N VAL A 267 -3.36 1.08 2.54
CA VAL A 267 -2.03 0.46 2.64
C VAL A 267 -1.43 0.29 1.25
N GLU A 268 -0.20 0.77 1.08
CA GLU A 268 0.58 0.67 -0.16
C GLU A 268 1.90 -0.12 0.03
N ARG A 269 2.41 -0.21 1.26
CA ARG A 269 3.57 -1.06 1.60
C ARG A 269 3.33 -1.76 2.92
N VAL A 270 3.89 -2.96 3.04
CA VAL A 270 3.83 -3.77 4.25
C VAL A 270 5.23 -4.17 4.64
N ASP A 271 5.56 -4.02 5.92
CA ASP A 271 6.83 -4.44 6.50
C ASP A 271 6.59 -5.25 7.79
N VAL A 272 7.57 -6.04 8.20
CA VAL A 272 7.53 -6.87 9.40
C VAL A 272 8.80 -6.67 10.22
N GLU A 273 8.68 -6.08 11.40
CA GLU A 273 9.79 -5.95 12.32
C GLU A 273 9.93 -7.19 13.21
N LEU A 274 11.02 -7.93 12.98
CA LEU A 274 11.34 -9.14 13.74
C LEU A 274 11.70 -8.82 15.21
N PRO A 275 11.20 -9.62 16.18
CA PRO A 275 11.29 -9.30 17.61
C PRO A 275 12.69 -9.47 18.22
N SER A 276 13.61 -10.13 17.50
CA SER A 276 14.98 -10.39 17.93
C SER A 276 15.96 -10.06 16.80
N THR A 277 17.18 -9.65 17.15
CA THR A 277 18.31 -9.62 16.22
C THR A 277 18.72 -11.05 15.83
N ASN A 278 19.52 -11.17 14.77
CA ASN A 278 19.99 -12.44 14.21
C ASN A 278 18.86 -13.43 13.95
N THR A 279 17.73 -12.93 13.43
CA THR A 279 16.54 -13.72 13.12
C THR A 279 16.21 -13.60 11.64
N VAL A 280 15.78 -14.71 11.04
CA VAL A 280 15.30 -14.79 9.66
C VAL A 280 14.06 -15.68 9.59
N ALA A 281 13.09 -15.28 8.77
CA ALA A 281 11.92 -16.08 8.45
C ALA A 281 11.37 -15.73 7.06
N ALA A 282 10.92 -16.74 6.32
CA ALA A 282 10.00 -16.53 5.21
C ALA A 282 8.64 -16.08 5.76
N VAL A 283 8.14 -14.97 5.25
CA VAL A 283 6.91 -14.31 5.69
C VAL A 283 5.87 -14.38 4.58
N GLN A 284 4.63 -14.66 4.96
CA GLN A 284 3.44 -14.49 4.12
C GLN A 284 2.47 -13.58 4.86
N VAL A 285 2.08 -12.48 4.23
CA VAL A 285 1.06 -11.56 4.74
C VAL A 285 -0.22 -11.76 3.96
N THR A 286 -1.30 -11.98 4.69
CA THR A 286 -2.65 -12.05 4.14
C THR A 286 -3.57 -11.07 4.86
N ALA A 287 -4.66 -10.69 4.20
CA ALA A 287 -5.64 -9.77 4.75
C ALA A 287 -7.07 -10.21 4.43
N ARG A 288 -8.04 -9.75 5.21
CA ARG A 288 -9.48 -9.92 4.92
C ARG A 288 -10.30 -8.83 5.58
N GLU A 289 -11.51 -8.61 5.08
CA GLU A 289 -12.45 -7.65 5.65
C GLU A 289 -13.62 -8.36 6.33
N GLY A 290 -13.97 -7.92 7.54
CA GLY A 290 -15.14 -8.38 8.27
C GLY A 290 -15.22 -9.92 8.40
N ALA A 291 -16.40 -10.48 8.12
CA ALA A 291 -16.66 -11.91 8.21
C ALA A 291 -16.32 -12.68 6.91
N GLU A 292 -15.44 -12.16 6.04
CA GLU A 292 -15.00 -12.91 4.87
C GLU A 292 -14.36 -14.25 5.30
N ASP A 293 -14.80 -15.34 4.66
CA ASP A 293 -14.38 -16.71 4.99
C ASP A 293 -12.94 -17.03 4.55
N TRP A 294 -12.35 -16.19 3.70
CA TRP A 294 -11.05 -16.47 3.08
C TRP A 294 -10.07 -15.30 3.25
N TRP A 295 -8.79 -15.65 3.35
CA TRP A 295 -7.68 -14.71 3.48
C TRP A 295 -7.09 -14.40 2.10
N ARG A 296 -7.00 -13.12 1.74
CA ARG A 296 -6.39 -12.63 0.50
C ARG A 296 -4.87 -12.58 0.64
N PRO A 297 -4.09 -13.09 -0.32
CA PRO A 297 -2.65 -12.87 -0.34
C PRO A 297 -2.34 -11.39 -0.58
N VAL A 298 -1.43 -10.83 0.23
CA VAL A 298 -0.94 -9.45 0.09
C VAL A 298 0.53 -9.45 -0.33
N ALA A 299 1.38 -10.16 0.42
CA ALA A 299 2.82 -10.16 0.18
C ALA A 299 3.49 -11.46 0.63
N GLY A 300 4.59 -11.81 -0.03
CA GLY A 300 5.48 -12.89 0.38
C GLY A 300 6.94 -12.46 0.22
N PHE A 301 7.74 -12.56 1.28
CA PHE A 301 9.13 -12.13 1.28
C PHE A 301 9.94 -12.81 2.40
N THR A 302 11.27 -12.73 2.34
CA THR A 302 12.15 -13.17 3.43
C THR A 302 12.43 -12.00 4.36
N ALA A 303 11.87 -12.03 5.56
CA ALA A 303 12.18 -11.07 6.61
C ALA A 303 13.45 -11.51 7.33
N PHE A 304 14.39 -10.59 7.47
CA PHE A 304 15.60 -10.80 8.26
C PHE A 304 16.02 -9.54 9.01
N ARG A 305 16.70 -9.77 10.13
CA ARG A 305 17.35 -8.77 10.97
C ARG A 305 18.66 -9.37 11.45
N LEU A 306 19.77 -9.00 10.83
CA LEU A 306 21.09 -9.62 11.03
C LEU A 306 22.10 -8.60 11.57
N GLY A 307 22.99 -9.02 12.45
CA GLY A 307 24.04 -8.17 13.01
C GLY A 307 23.69 -7.58 14.38
N ASN A 308 24.59 -6.74 14.88
CA ASN A 308 24.52 -6.11 16.20
C ASN A 308 24.39 -4.59 16.07
N ASN A 309 23.93 -3.91 17.13
CA ASN A 309 23.64 -2.47 17.15
C ASN A 309 24.72 -1.63 16.44
N GLY A 310 24.31 -0.89 15.40
CA GLY A 310 25.18 -0.04 14.56
C GLY A 310 25.44 -0.60 13.15
N ASP A 311 25.35 -1.92 12.98
CA ASP A 311 25.61 -2.62 11.71
C ASP A 311 24.44 -3.54 11.30
N GLU A 312 23.27 -3.28 11.86
CA GLU A 312 22.10 -4.12 11.64
C GLU A 312 21.61 -4.05 10.19
N VAL A 313 21.44 -5.21 9.57
CA VAL A 313 20.91 -5.36 8.21
C VAL A 313 19.50 -5.89 8.28
N ARG A 314 18.58 -5.19 7.64
CA ARG A 314 17.19 -5.62 7.44
C ARG A 314 16.87 -5.74 5.95
N HIS A 315 15.84 -6.52 5.68
CA HIS A 315 15.17 -6.58 4.38
C HIS A 315 14.61 -5.21 3.97
N LEU A 316 14.17 -5.13 2.72
CA LEU A 316 13.43 -3.98 2.18
C LEU A 316 11.94 -4.31 2.17
N ALA A 317 11.12 -3.36 2.63
CA ALA A 317 9.66 -3.53 2.66
C ALA A 317 9.10 -3.62 1.23
N PRO A 318 8.33 -4.68 0.89
CA PRO A 318 7.70 -4.78 -0.43
C PRO A 318 6.57 -3.76 -0.63
N HIS A 319 6.40 -3.32 -1.89
CA HIS A 319 5.20 -2.66 -2.35
C HIS A 319 4.11 -3.70 -2.63
N VAL A 320 2.87 -3.43 -2.20
CA VAL A 320 1.79 -4.44 -2.23
C VAL A 320 0.55 -4.00 -3.02
N GLY A 321 0.59 -2.83 -3.67
CA GLY A 321 -0.62 -2.20 -4.20
C GLY A 321 -1.56 -1.75 -3.09
N LEU A 322 -2.78 -1.34 -3.45
CA LEU A 322 -3.74 -0.73 -2.52
C LEU A 322 -4.58 -1.78 -1.77
N HIS A 323 -4.44 -1.83 -0.44
CA HIS A 323 -5.22 -2.69 0.46
C HIS A 323 -5.89 -1.86 1.57
N ARG A 324 -7.10 -2.23 2.02
CA ARG A 324 -7.88 -1.50 3.05
C ARG A 324 -8.50 -2.38 4.13
N GLU A 325 -8.19 -3.66 4.06
CA GLU A 325 -8.67 -4.66 5.01
C GLU A 325 -8.26 -4.31 6.45
N ARG A 326 -9.14 -4.58 7.41
CA ARG A 326 -8.84 -4.37 8.84
C ARG A 326 -8.21 -5.57 9.53
N GLU A 327 -8.46 -6.78 9.03
CA GLU A 327 -7.90 -7.99 9.62
C GLU A 327 -6.70 -8.47 8.79
N TRP A 328 -5.57 -8.63 9.46
CA TRP A 328 -4.31 -9.05 8.84
C TRP A 328 -3.79 -10.30 9.54
N ARG A 329 -3.09 -11.14 8.78
CA ARG A 329 -2.44 -12.34 9.29
C ARG A 329 -1.05 -12.46 8.71
N VAL A 330 -0.09 -12.74 9.59
CA VAL A 330 1.30 -12.98 9.22
C VAL A 330 1.63 -14.42 9.56
N ALA A 331 2.05 -15.19 8.55
CA ALA A 331 2.56 -16.54 8.72
C ALA A 331 4.08 -16.55 8.51
N THR A 332 4.82 -17.20 9.40
CA THR A 332 6.29 -17.26 9.35
C THR A 332 6.81 -18.69 9.23
N ARG A 333 7.89 -18.88 8.46
CA ARG A 333 8.66 -20.13 8.41
C ARG A 333 10.16 -19.83 8.57
N PRO A 334 10.85 -20.38 9.59
CA PRO A 334 10.30 -21.19 10.66
C PRO A 334 9.27 -20.43 11.51
N ALA A 335 8.45 -21.18 12.26
CA ALA A 335 7.46 -20.59 13.15
C ALA A 335 8.18 -19.77 14.25
N LEU A 336 7.94 -18.46 14.28
CA LEU A 336 8.46 -17.61 15.34
C LEU A 336 7.69 -17.87 16.64
N ALA A 337 8.37 -17.75 17.78
CA ALA A 337 7.74 -17.89 19.09
C ALA A 337 7.01 -16.62 19.55
N ARG A 338 7.43 -15.46 19.04
CA ARG A 338 6.83 -14.15 19.34
C ARG A 338 6.34 -13.51 18.05
N ALA A 339 5.20 -12.85 18.13
CA ALA A 339 4.67 -12.09 17.00
C ALA A 339 5.66 -10.98 16.62
N PRO A 340 6.01 -10.84 15.33
CA PRO A 340 6.68 -9.62 14.88
C PRO A 340 5.71 -8.43 14.90
N LEU A 341 6.23 -7.22 14.78
CA LEU A 341 5.36 -6.05 14.55
C LEU A 341 5.03 -5.98 13.06
N LEU A 342 3.75 -5.81 12.73
CA LEU A 342 3.31 -5.55 11.36
C LEU A 342 3.27 -4.04 11.16
N GLN A 343 4.03 -3.53 10.19
CA GLN A 343 4.03 -2.13 9.82
C GLN A 343 3.28 -1.96 8.50
N LEU A 344 2.21 -1.17 8.53
CA LEU A 344 1.43 -0.82 7.35
C LEU A 344 1.78 0.63 6.98
N HIS A 345 2.35 0.84 5.81
CA HIS A 345 2.67 2.17 5.31
C HIS A 345 1.64 2.61 4.28
N TYR A 346 1.14 3.82 4.46
CA TYR A 346 0.08 4.40 3.64
C TYR A 346 0.28 5.92 3.52
N ARG A 347 -0.46 6.53 2.60
CA ARG A 347 -0.59 7.99 2.49
C ARG A 347 -2.02 8.40 2.82
N PRO A 348 -2.25 9.55 3.46
CA PRO A 348 -3.59 10.06 3.73
C PRO A 348 -4.45 10.10 2.47
N GLU A 349 -5.69 9.64 2.56
CA GLU A 349 -6.60 9.68 1.41
C GLU A 349 -7.21 11.07 1.27
N ARG A 350 -7.31 11.55 0.03
CA ARG A 350 -8.00 12.80 -0.27
C ARG A 350 -9.31 12.49 -0.97
N PHE A 351 -10.33 13.26 -0.64
CA PHE A 351 -11.61 13.25 -1.31
C PHE A 351 -11.96 14.66 -1.77
N VAL A 352 -12.77 14.77 -2.80
CA VAL A 352 -13.24 16.04 -3.32
C VAL A 352 -14.76 16.10 -3.26
N MET A 353 -15.30 17.22 -2.81
CA MET A 353 -16.72 17.57 -2.88
C MET A 353 -16.95 18.67 -3.90
N LEU A 354 -18.08 18.64 -4.62
CA LEU A 354 -18.57 19.76 -5.41
C LEU A 354 -19.50 20.62 -4.54
N ALA A 355 -19.29 21.93 -4.45
CA ALA A 355 -20.03 22.82 -3.56
C ALA A 355 -21.47 23.09 -4.06
N GLN A 356 -22.33 22.07 -4.01
CA GLN A 356 -23.72 22.14 -4.48
C GLN A 356 -24.67 22.48 -3.33
N GLY A 357 -25.51 23.50 -3.54
CA GLY A 357 -26.48 23.96 -2.55
C GLY A 357 -25.84 24.80 -1.43
N PRO A 358 -26.65 25.31 -0.48
CA PRO A 358 -26.17 26.21 0.55
C PRO A 358 -25.30 25.49 1.60
N GLY A 359 -24.20 26.11 1.99
CA GLY A 359 -23.47 25.73 3.20
C GLY A 359 -24.23 26.11 4.49
N PRO A 360 -23.77 25.64 5.67
CA PRO A 360 -22.58 24.84 5.90
C PRO A 360 -22.72 23.39 5.41
N TYR A 361 -21.60 22.79 5.01
CA TYR A 361 -21.52 21.38 4.65
C TYR A 361 -21.07 20.54 5.84
N VAL A 362 -21.50 19.28 5.89
CA VAL A 362 -21.08 18.31 6.91
C VAL A 362 -20.60 17.01 6.26
N LEU A 363 -19.43 16.53 6.69
CA LEU A 363 -18.96 15.19 6.40
C LEU A 363 -19.57 14.23 7.43
N VAL A 364 -20.09 13.09 7.00
CA VAL A 364 -20.64 12.06 7.89
C VAL A 364 -19.97 10.71 7.63
N ALA A 365 -19.85 9.89 8.68
CA ALA A 365 -19.23 8.57 8.61
C ALA A 365 -19.96 7.52 9.46
N GLY A 366 -19.81 6.26 9.06
CA GLY A 366 -20.19 5.10 9.87
C GLY A 366 -21.66 4.73 9.72
N SER A 367 -21.96 3.92 8.71
CA SER A 367 -23.31 3.40 8.50
C SER A 367 -23.28 1.98 7.95
N LEU A 368 -24.08 1.09 8.55
CA LEU A 368 -24.33 -0.24 8.00
C LEU A 368 -25.52 -0.26 7.03
N ARG A 369 -26.18 0.88 6.83
CA ARG A 369 -27.47 0.98 6.11
C ARG A 369 -27.42 1.95 4.94
N ALA A 370 -26.68 3.05 5.11
CA ALA A 370 -26.49 4.09 4.11
C ALA A 370 -25.19 3.87 3.35
N GLN A 371 -25.23 4.14 2.04
CA GLN A 371 -24.05 4.14 1.18
C GLN A 371 -24.17 5.36 0.26
N ARG A 372 -23.04 6.06 0.09
CA ARG A 372 -22.90 7.14 -0.87
C ARG A 372 -22.94 6.57 -2.29
N GLU A 373 -23.65 7.26 -3.17
CA GLU A 373 -23.70 6.99 -4.60
C GLU A 373 -22.34 7.25 -5.29
N ASP A 374 -22.11 6.61 -6.42
CA ASP A 374 -20.91 6.88 -7.23
C ASP A 374 -21.10 8.14 -8.07
N TYR A 375 -20.53 9.25 -7.60
CA TYR A 375 -20.53 10.51 -8.34
C TYR A 375 -19.34 10.58 -9.31
N PRO A 376 -19.55 10.97 -10.58
CA PRO A 376 -18.48 11.16 -11.57
C PRO A 376 -17.75 12.49 -11.37
N VAL A 377 -17.27 12.77 -10.17
CA VAL A 377 -16.70 14.07 -9.77
C VAL A 377 -15.45 14.41 -10.60
N GLN A 378 -14.65 13.41 -10.97
CA GLN A 378 -13.44 13.63 -11.78
C GLN A 378 -13.77 14.17 -13.18
N ALA A 379 -14.88 13.73 -13.78
CA ALA A 379 -15.34 14.25 -15.06
C ALA A 379 -15.82 15.71 -14.95
N ALA A 380 -16.51 16.06 -13.86
CA ALA A 380 -16.93 17.43 -13.59
C ALA A 380 -15.72 18.36 -13.36
N LEU A 381 -14.69 17.88 -12.67
CA LEU A 381 -13.47 18.65 -12.41
C LEU A 381 -12.62 18.80 -13.67
N ALA A 382 -12.52 17.78 -14.52
CA ALA A 382 -11.84 17.88 -15.81
C ALA A 382 -12.52 18.88 -16.78
N ALA A 383 -13.84 19.07 -16.64
CA ALA A 383 -14.59 20.07 -17.40
C ALA A 383 -14.49 21.49 -16.80
N SER A 384 -14.03 21.61 -15.56
CA SER A 384 -13.82 22.88 -14.86
C SER A 384 -12.39 23.36 -15.05
N ASN A 385 -12.21 24.65 -15.34
CA ASN A 385 -10.88 25.26 -15.41
C ASN A 385 -10.35 25.72 -14.03
N SER A 386 -11.11 25.51 -12.96
CA SER A 386 -10.73 25.94 -11.60
C SER A 386 -10.29 24.75 -10.76
N ALA A 387 -9.09 24.85 -10.18
CA ALA A 387 -8.61 23.86 -9.22
C ALA A 387 -9.49 23.88 -7.95
N PRO A 388 -9.77 22.71 -7.34
CA PRO A 388 -10.45 22.67 -6.04
C PRO A 388 -9.68 23.42 -4.95
N ALA A 389 -10.39 24.12 -4.06
CA ALA A 389 -9.80 24.71 -2.87
C ALA A 389 -9.61 23.64 -1.77
N THR A 390 -8.75 23.88 -0.79
CA THR A 390 -8.62 22.99 0.38
C THR A 390 -9.67 23.35 1.43
N ALA A 391 -10.26 22.34 2.07
CA ALA A 391 -11.12 22.49 3.24
C ALA A 391 -10.59 21.64 4.40
N SER A 392 -10.91 22.03 5.63
CA SER A 392 -10.60 21.27 6.84
C SER A 392 -11.87 20.76 7.52
N LEU A 393 -11.71 19.81 8.44
CA LEU A 393 -12.80 19.30 9.26
C LEU A 393 -12.74 19.98 10.64
N GLY A 394 -13.90 20.44 11.12
CA GLY A 394 -14.05 20.91 12.49
C GLY A 394 -14.17 19.76 13.49
N ALA A 395 -14.62 20.06 14.70
CA ALA A 395 -14.75 19.05 15.76
C ALA A 395 -15.83 18.00 15.42
N MET A 396 -15.52 16.74 15.71
CA MET A 396 -16.47 15.63 15.61
C MET A 396 -17.66 15.83 16.56
N SER A 397 -18.87 15.54 16.09
CA SER A 397 -20.06 15.38 16.91
C SER A 397 -20.81 14.11 16.55
N GLU A 398 -21.68 13.67 17.47
CA GLU A 398 -22.62 12.59 17.18
C GLU A 398 -23.65 13.05 16.13
N ALA A 399 -24.00 12.14 15.21
CA ALA A 399 -25.11 12.30 14.29
C ALA A 399 -26.25 11.35 14.71
N GLY A 400 -26.44 10.24 14.01
CA GLY A 400 -27.39 9.17 14.37
C GLY A 400 -26.87 8.14 15.38
N GLY A 401 -25.61 8.25 15.80
CA GLY A 401 -25.01 7.43 16.85
C GLY A 401 -25.06 5.93 16.58
N GLN A 402 -25.23 5.12 17.63
CA GLN A 402 -25.24 3.65 17.50
C GLN A 402 -26.38 3.11 16.63
N ALA A 403 -27.46 3.86 16.44
CA ALA A 403 -28.56 3.43 15.59
C ALA A 403 -28.11 3.29 14.12
N ALA A 404 -27.18 4.13 13.65
CA ALA A 404 -26.60 4.05 12.30
C ALA A 404 -25.76 2.78 12.08
N LEU A 405 -25.16 2.26 13.17
CA LEU A 405 -24.32 1.06 13.18
C LEU A 405 -25.10 -0.24 13.39
N ALA A 406 -26.42 -0.17 13.51
CA ALA A 406 -27.26 -1.36 13.53
C ALA A 406 -27.63 -1.76 12.09
N PRO A 407 -27.55 -3.05 11.72
CA PRO A 407 -28.06 -3.50 10.42
C PRO A 407 -29.54 -3.11 10.30
N LYS A 408 -29.96 -2.75 9.08
CA LYS A 408 -31.37 -2.44 8.81
C LYS A 408 -32.12 -3.73 9.11
N ARG A 409 -32.84 -3.78 10.24
CA ARG A 409 -33.82 -4.85 10.48
C ARG A 409 -34.72 -4.81 9.25
N GLY A 410 -34.63 -5.82 8.39
CA GLY A 410 -35.57 -5.96 7.30
C GLY A 410 -36.94 -5.87 7.94
N GLU A 411 -37.80 -4.97 7.48
CA GLU A 411 -39.17 -4.94 7.96
C GLU A 411 -39.71 -6.37 7.84
N ASP A 412 -40.29 -6.88 8.93
CA ASP A 412 -40.81 -8.24 9.09
C ASP A 412 -41.98 -8.54 8.11
N TRP A 413 -42.08 -7.83 6.98
CA TRP A 413 -43.09 -8.01 5.95
C TRP A 413 -43.08 -9.43 5.40
N GLN A 414 -41.92 -10.09 5.30
CA GLN A 414 -41.83 -11.50 4.91
C GLN A 414 -42.51 -12.41 5.93
N ARG A 415 -42.39 -12.09 7.22
CA ARG A 415 -43.07 -12.79 8.31
C ARG A 415 -44.56 -12.55 8.25
N TRP A 416 -45.00 -11.30 8.05
CA TRP A 416 -46.42 -10.96 7.86
C TRP A 416 -47.03 -11.56 6.59
N LEU A 417 -46.27 -11.63 5.50
CA LEU A 417 -46.67 -12.30 4.26
C LEU A 417 -46.83 -13.80 4.50
N LEU A 418 -45.90 -14.43 5.22
CA LEU A 418 -45.98 -15.83 5.60
C LEU A 418 -47.19 -16.09 6.49
N TRP A 419 -47.47 -15.24 7.47
CA TRP A 419 -48.69 -15.30 8.28
C TRP A 419 -49.95 -15.11 7.43
N ALA A 420 -49.95 -14.21 6.45
CA ALA A 420 -51.07 -14.01 5.54
C ALA A 420 -51.33 -15.24 4.66
N ILE A 421 -50.28 -15.82 4.06
CA ILE A 421 -50.36 -17.05 3.25
C ILE A 421 -50.84 -18.22 4.12
N LEU A 422 -50.31 -18.36 5.33
CA LEU A 422 -50.70 -19.41 6.27
C LEU A 422 -52.17 -19.26 6.68
N GLY A 423 -52.61 -18.03 6.96
CA GLY A 423 -54.01 -17.72 7.28
C GLY A 423 -54.96 -18.06 6.12
N ILE A 424 -54.57 -17.73 4.88
CA ILE A 424 -55.34 -18.09 3.67
C ILE A 424 -55.42 -19.62 3.51
N GLY A 425 -54.31 -20.33 3.72
CA GLY A 425 -54.28 -21.79 3.69
C GLY A 425 -55.21 -22.43 4.72
N ALA A 426 -55.17 -21.95 5.96
CA ALA A 426 -56.05 -22.42 7.03
C ALA A 426 -57.54 -22.17 6.72
N ALA A 427 -57.87 -20.98 6.18
CA ALA A 427 -59.22 -20.64 5.77
C ALA A 427 -59.73 -21.56 4.65
N LEU A 428 -58.89 -21.89 3.66
CA LEU A 428 -59.23 -22.80 2.57
C LEU A 428 -59.58 -24.20 3.10
N VAL A 429 -58.75 -24.73 4.01
CA VAL A 429 -59.00 -26.04 4.66
C VAL A 429 -60.30 -26.01 5.45
N LEU A 430 -60.55 -24.95 6.23
CA LEU A 430 -61.79 -24.79 7.00
C LEU A 430 -63.03 -24.80 6.09
N VAL A 431 -62.98 -24.10 4.95
CA VAL A 431 -64.07 -24.06 3.96
C VAL A 431 -64.31 -25.45 3.35
N VAL A 432 -63.25 -26.19 3.03
CA VAL A 432 -63.36 -27.56 2.50
C VAL A 432 -63.97 -28.49 3.56
N SER A 433 -63.51 -28.45 4.80
CA SER A 433 -64.05 -29.27 5.90
C SER A 433 -65.53 -28.97 6.17
N LEU A 434 -65.92 -27.70 6.19
CA LEU A 434 -67.33 -27.30 6.36
C LEU A 434 -68.20 -27.74 5.17
N LYS A 435 -67.67 -27.70 3.95
CA LYS A 435 -68.36 -28.18 2.75
C LYS A 435 -68.57 -29.70 2.82
N VAL A 436 -67.57 -30.46 3.25
CA VAL A 436 -67.66 -31.92 3.44
C VAL A 436 -68.70 -32.29 4.51
N LEU A 437 -68.69 -31.59 5.64
CA LEU A 437 -69.68 -31.79 6.72
C LEU A 437 -71.12 -31.48 6.26
N ARG A 438 -71.30 -30.50 5.37
CA ARG A 438 -72.61 -30.19 4.77
C ARG A 438 -73.05 -31.18 3.70
N THR A 439 -72.15 -32.01 3.19
CA THR A 439 -72.43 -33.07 2.19
C THR A 439 -72.52 -34.47 2.81
N ALA A 440 -72.68 -34.61 4.13
CA ALA A 440 -72.95 -35.91 4.74
C ALA A 440 -74.26 -36.50 4.16
N PRO A 441 -74.23 -37.72 3.58
CA PRO A 441 -75.43 -38.35 3.04
C PRO A 441 -76.37 -38.76 4.17
N GLN A 442 -77.68 -38.54 3.98
CA GLN A 442 -78.70 -39.24 4.75
C GLN A 442 -78.48 -40.73 4.56
N ALA A 443 -78.12 -41.43 5.65
CA ALA A 443 -78.13 -42.88 5.67
C ALA A 443 -79.59 -43.34 5.50
N GLY A 444 -79.86 -44.02 4.40
CA GLY A 444 -81.05 -44.86 4.23
C GLY A 444 -80.86 -46.20 4.93
#